data_AF-A0A7J8E583-F1
#
_entry.id   AF-A0A7J8E583-F1
#
_cell.length_a   1.000
_cell.length_b   1.000
_cell.length_c   1.000
_cell.angle_alpha   90.00
_cell.angle_beta   90.00
_cell.angle_gamma   90.00
#
_symmetry.space_group_name_H-M   'P 1'
#
loop_
_entity.id
_entity.type
_entity.pdbx_description
1 polymer ?
#
loop_
_entity_poly.entity_id
_entity_poly.type
_entity_poly.pdbx_seq_one_letter_code
_entity_poly.pdbx_strand_id
1 'polypeptide(L)'
;MAAARRRPPAGAPLLRATLCLLCWAPAAVRAVPEPGRWKATVSNKSGPLIFRKIMFNCTDIKFSVKSFHCSEPVKFTIEWYLKHYTCQNEYSKLDEQPKSVDEDFCSNYFKNIECWTIKNENLECNSDLQVFPSLYNKELITNIRNVSNQEDSMDIVARTQRDGFHLLIVSIKTEKNDANWNLNVSLSMVGPKGYLSASDWPLMIYYMVMCIVYILYGVLWLMWSACYWKDILRIQFWIAAVIFLGMLEKAVFYAEYQNINSTGLTTQSLLIFAELISAIKRTLARLLVIIMSLGYGIVKPRLGTVMHRVIGLGLLYFIFAAVEGVMRIIGGSNHLAVVFDEIILAVFNSIFVWFISFTMSF
;
A
#
# COMPACT_ATOMS: atom_id res chain seq x y z
N MET A 1 57.58 -26.40 -26.59
CA MET A 1 56.75 -25.94 -25.46
C MET A 1 56.15 -24.59 -25.80
N ALA A 2 54.83 -24.41 -25.70
CA ALA A 2 54.17 -23.11 -25.83
C ALA A 2 53.16 -22.97 -24.69
N ALA A 3 53.25 -21.90 -23.90
CA ALA A 3 52.48 -21.74 -22.67
C ALA A 3 51.15 -20.99 -22.91
N ALA A 4 50.05 -21.55 -22.41
CA ALA A 4 48.72 -20.95 -22.55
C ALA A 4 48.48 -19.81 -21.55
N ARG A 5 48.07 -18.62 -22.04
CA ARG A 5 47.59 -17.51 -21.19
C ARG A 5 46.16 -17.79 -20.71
N ARG A 6 45.96 -17.89 -19.39
CA ARG A 6 44.63 -17.85 -18.75
C ARG A 6 44.14 -16.40 -18.64
N ARG A 7 42.85 -16.14 -18.89
CA ARG A 7 42.15 -14.89 -18.53
C ARG A 7 41.47 -15.05 -17.15
N PRO A 8 41.43 -14.02 -16.29
CA PRO A 8 40.67 -14.05 -15.04
C PRO A 8 39.17 -13.76 -15.27
N PRO A 9 38.26 -14.18 -14.36
CA PRO A 9 36.82 -13.96 -14.50
C PRO A 9 36.39 -12.56 -14.03
N ALA A 10 35.62 -11.84 -14.86
CA ALA A 10 34.96 -10.60 -14.48
C ALA A 10 33.54 -10.91 -13.94
N GLY A 11 33.35 -10.85 -12.63
CA GLY A 11 32.05 -11.16 -12.00
C GLY A 11 31.74 -10.47 -10.66
N ALA A 12 32.63 -9.61 -10.16
CA ALA A 12 32.50 -8.98 -8.84
C ALA A 12 31.91 -7.55 -8.77
N PRO A 13 31.92 -6.67 -9.81
CA PRO A 13 31.54 -5.27 -9.60
C PRO A 13 30.02 -5.03 -9.56
N LEU A 14 29.23 -5.85 -10.28
CA LEU A 14 27.78 -5.64 -10.41
C LEU A 14 27.03 -5.78 -9.07
N LEU A 15 27.49 -6.71 -8.22
CA LEU A 15 26.86 -7.05 -6.95
C LEU A 15 27.12 -6.02 -5.83
N ARG A 16 28.07 -5.11 -6.03
CA ARG A 16 28.32 -3.95 -5.14
C ARG A 16 27.52 -2.72 -5.56
N ALA A 17 27.32 -2.50 -6.86
CA ALA A 17 26.52 -1.38 -7.36
C ALA A 17 25.04 -1.50 -6.93
N THR A 18 24.49 -2.72 -6.90
CA THR A 18 23.12 -3.00 -6.44
C THR A 18 22.89 -2.72 -4.95
N LEU A 19 23.91 -2.78 -4.09
CA LEU A 19 23.77 -2.41 -2.66
C LEU A 19 23.80 -0.89 -2.43
N CYS A 20 24.44 -0.09 -3.29
CA CYS A 20 24.65 1.34 -3.04
C CYS A 20 23.43 2.23 -3.37
N LEU A 21 22.42 1.72 -4.09
CA LEU A 21 21.23 2.49 -4.49
C LEU A 21 20.14 2.55 -3.39
N LEU A 22 20.41 2.04 -2.19
CA LEU A 22 19.45 1.94 -1.09
C LEU A 22 19.17 3.25 -0.33
N CYS A 23 19.90 4.34 -0.60
CA CYS A 23 19.88 5.55 0.21
C CYS A 23 19.58 6.82 -0.61
N TRP A 24 18.33 7.30 -0.56
CA TRP A 24 17.88 8.70 -0.31
C TRP A 24 16.45 8.95 -0.84
N ALA A 25 15.68 9.77 -0.11
CA ALA A 25 14.26 10.13 -0.31
C ALA A 25 14.10 11.62 -0.69
N PRO A 26 12.96 12.13 -1.24
CA PRO A 26 11.62 11.53 -1.42
C PRO A 26 11.15 11.52 -2.92
N ALA A 27 9.92 11.18 -3.34
CA ALA A 27 8.62 10.91 -2.67
C ALA A 27 7.86 9.72 -3.32
N ALA A 28 6.54 9.57 -3.07
CA ALA A 28 5.77 8.36 -3.41
C ALA A 28 4.61 8.56 -4.42
N VAL A 29 4.49 7.63 -5.37
CA VAL A 29 3.18 7.16 -5.85
C VAL A 29 2.80 5.94 -4.99
N ARG A 30 1.70 6.03 -4.24
CA ARG A 30 1.26 4.97 -3.32
C ARG A 30 0.51 3.87 -4.08
N ALA A 31 1.11 2.68 -4.15
CA ALA A 31 0.42 1.43 -4.54
C ALA A 31 -0.02 0.59 -3.31
N VAL A 32 0.26 1.09 -2.10
CA VAL A 32 -0.19 0.50 -0.83
C VAL A 32 -1.59 1.03 -0.51
N PRO A 33 -2.55 0.17 -0.11
CA PRO A 33 -3.89 0.61 0.31
C PRO A 33 -3.85 1.68 1.40
N GLU A 34 -4.81 2.61 1.39
CA GLU A 34 -4.81 3.68 2.39
C GLU A 34 -5.27 3.15 3.77
N PRO A 35 -4.48 3.32 4.85
CA PRO A 35 -4.88 2.85 6.18
C PRO A 35 -6.17 3.54 6.67
N GLY A 36 -6.90 2.88 7.56
CA GLY A 36 -8.08 3.44 8.24
C GLY A 36 -7.80 4.04 9.61
N ARG A 37 -6.65 3.70 10.19
CA ARG A 37 -6.19 4.19 11.49
C ARG A 37 -4.74 4.62 11.41
N TRP A 38 -4.42 5.71 12.09
CA TRP A 38 -3.07 6.24 12.25
C TRP A 38 -2.76 6.38 13.74
N LYS A 39 -1.49 6.19 14.09
CA LYS A 39 -0.92 6.49 15.41
C LYS A 39 0.29 7.38 15.18
N ALA A 40 0.36 8.51 15.88
CA ALA A 40 1.45 9.45 15.77
C ALA A 40 1.81 10.01 17.14
N THR A 41 3.10 10.14 17.43
CA THR A 41 3.59 10.86 18.61
C THR A 41 3.88 12.30 18.22
N VAL A 42 3.15 13.24 18.81
CA VAL A 42 3.36 14.68 18.66
C VAL A 42 4.14 15.18 19.87
N SER A 43 5.08 16.07 19.63
CA SER A 43 5.85 16.78 20.65
C SER A 43 5.86 18.27 20.32
N ASN A 44 6.34 19.10 21.25
CA ASN A 44 6.58 20.54 21.07
C ASN A 44 7.22 20.90 19.69
N LYS A 45 8.19 20.09 19.22
CA LYS A 45 8.93 20.34 17.96
C LYS A 45 8.25 19.78 16.71
N SER A 46 7.07 19.19 16.83
CA SER A 46 6.36 18.54 15.73
C SER A 46 5.47 19.53 15.00
N GLY A 47 5.57 19.57 13.66
CA GLY A 47 4.66 20.34 12.82
C GLY A 47 3.21 19.78 12.82
N PRO A 48 2.29 20.44 12.10
CA PRO A 48 0.90 19.98 11.99
C PRO A 48 0.84 18.56 11.40
N LEU A 49 -0.06 17.73 11.95
CA LEU A 49 -0.30 16.40 11.42
C LEU A 49 -1.24 16.50 10.22
N ILE A 50 -0.86 15.88 9.10
CA ILE A 50 -1.61 15.94 7.85
C ILE A 50 -2.01 14.53 7.44
N PHE A 51 -3.32 14.28 7.41
CA PHE A 51 -3.91 13.01 7.03
C PHE A 51 -4.68 13.16 5.73
N ARG A 52 -4.46 12.20 4.84
CA ARG A 52 -4.94 12.17 3.45
C ARG A 52 -5.66 10.84 3.24
N LYS A 53 -6.93 10.89 2.82
CA LYS A 53 -7.73 9.71 2.50
C LYS A 53 -8.90 10.03 1.57
N ILE A 54 -9.27 9.07 0.72
CA ILE A 54 -10.52 9.10 -0.03
C ILE A 54 -11.65 8.51 0.82
N MET A 55 -12.64 9.32 1.19
CA MET A 55 -13.70 8.95 2.13
C MET A 55 -15.06 8.93 1.43
N PHE A 56 -15.92 8.02 1.89
CA PHE A 56 -17.33 8.01 1.55
C PHE A 56 -18.09 9.14 2.27
N ASN A 57 -19.30 9.46 1.82
CA ASN A 57 -20.28 10.21 2.61
C ASN A 57 -20.59 9.47 3.94
N CYS A 58 -20.95 10.22 4.98
CA CYS A 58 -21.20 9.72 6.34
C CYS A 58 -20.03 8.91 6.94
N THR A 59 -18.79 9.27 6.60
CA THR A 59 -17.58 8.73 7.25
C THR A 59 -17.33 9.48 8.55
N ASP A 60 -17.24 8.74 9.66
CA ASP A 60 -16.95 9.27 10.98
C ASP A 60 -15.44 9.36 11.21
N ILE A 61 -14.98 10.57 11.50
CA ILE A 61 -13.60 10.85 11.85
C ILE A 61 -13.52 10.86 13.38
N LYS A 62 -12.96 9.79 13.96
CA LYS A 62 -12.68 9.70 15.40
C LYS A 62 -11.23 10.09 15.67
N PHE A 63 -10.98 11.00 16.62
CA PHE A 63 -9.63 11.41 17.01
C PHE A 63 -9.51 11.47 18.53
N SER A 64 -8.52 10.76 19.08
CA SER A 64 -8.34 10.63 20.53
C SER A 64 -6.88 10.54 20.93
N VAL A 65 -6.52 11.17 22.05
CA VAL A 65 -5.20 11.04 22.68
C VAL A 65 -5.20 9.75 23.52
N LYS A 66 -4.33 8.79 23.20
CA LYS A 66 -4.29 7.48 23.88
C LYS A 66 -3.31 7.42 25.05
N SER A 67 -2.24 8.22 24.99
CA SER A 67 -1.34 8.42 26.12
C SER A 67 -0.69 9.80 26.00
N PHE A 68 -0.37 10.41 27.12
CA PHE A 68 0.27 11.72 27.19
C PHE A 68 1.34 11.70 28.28
N HIS A 69 2.33 12.58 28.12
CA HIS A 69 3.39 12.80 29.10
C HIS A 69 3.69 14.29 29.11
N CYS A 70 3.47 14.96 30.24
CA CYS A 70 3.62 16.39 30.40
C CYS A 70 4.46 16.66 31.66
N SER A 71 5.70 17.14 31.48
CA SER A 71 6.63 17.37 32.61
C SER A 71 6.19 18.54 33.51
N GLU A 72 5.36 19.44 33.00
CA GLU A 72 4.67 20.49 33.73
C GLU A 72 3.17 20.48 33.36
N PRO A 73 2.28 20.98 34.23
CA PRO A 73 0.90 21.25 33.85
C PRO A 73 0.86 22.29 32.72
N VAL A 74 0.24 21.91 31.61
CA VAL A 74 0.14 22.73 30.39
C VAL A 74 -1.28 22.71 29.82
N LYS A 75 -1.68 23.83 29.21
CA LYS A 75 -2.93 23.96 28.46
C LYS A 75 -2.67 23.79 26.98
N PHE A 76 -3.43 22.89 26.38
CA PHE A 76 -3.45 22.62 24.95
C PHE A 76 -4.67 23.26 24.29
N THR A 77 -4.45 23.74 23.07
CA THR A 77 -5.48 24.11 22.12
C THR A 77 -5.31 23.21 20.91
N ILE A 78 -6.30 22.36 20.63
CA ILE A 78 -6.30 21.46 19.49
C ILE A 78 -7.26 22.01 18.45
N GLU A 79 -6.73 22.36 17.28
CA GLU A 79 -7.44 22.84 16.12
C GLU A 79 -7.40 21.78 15.03
N TRP A 80 -8.50 21.54 14.35
CA TRP A 80 -8.50 20.71 13.15
C TRP A 80 -9.27 21.33 12.00
N TYR A 81 -8.76 21.04 10.81
CA TYR A 81 -9.21 21.60 9.54
C TYR A 81 -9.55 20.41 8.64
N LEU A 82 -10.83 20.21 8.35
CA LEU A 82 -11.28 19.20 7.38
C LEU A 82 -11.63 19.90 6.07
N LYS A 83 -10.92 19.55 5.00
CA LYS A 83 -11.18 20.03 3.65
C LYS A 83 -11.56 18.89 2.72
N HIS A 84 -12.56 19.14 1.90
CA HIS A 84 -12.99 18.28 0.79
C HIS A 84 -12.42 18.79 -0.53
N TYR A 85 -12.04 17.88 -1.42
CA TYR A 85 -11.61 18.16 -2.80
C TYR A 85 -12.42 17.33 -3.78
N THR A 86 -13.00 17.99 -4.77
CA THR A 86 -13.69 17.36 -5.91
C THR A 86 -12.70 16.83 -6.95
N CYS A 87 -11.52 17.45 -7.07
CA CYS A 87 -10.54 17.19 -8.13
C CYS A 87 -9.19 16.70 -7.59
N GLN A 88 -8.73 15.55 -8.09
CA GLN A 88 -7.46 14.91 -7.72
C GLN A 88 -6.21 15.79 -7.96
N ASN A 89 -6.23 16.65 -8.99
CA ASN A 89 -5.11 17.52 -9.36
C ASN A 89 -4.81 18.65 -8.36
N GLU A 90 -5.75 18.95 -7.47
CA GLU A 90 -5.56 19.92 -6.38
C GLU A 90 -5.07 19.23 -5.10
N TYR A 91 -5.51 17.99 -4.88
CA TYR A 91 -5.09 17.12 -3.78
C TYR A 91 -3.62 16.68 -3.89
N SER A 92 -3.11 16.47 -5.12
CA SER A 92 -1.73 16.07 -5.38
C SER A 92 -0.70 17.21 -5.28
N LYS A 93 -1.09 18.48 -5.44
CA LYS A 93 -0.18 19.63 -5.41
C LYS A 93 0.32 20.03 -4.02
N LEU A 94 -0.16 19.38 -2.97
CA LEU A 94 0.03 19.76 -1.57
C LEU A 94 1.26 19.09 -0.92
N ASP A 95 2.22 18.61 -1.69
CA ASP A 95 3.37 17.87 -1.17
C ASP A 95 4.38 18.75 -0.40
N GLU A 96 4.18 20.07 -0.40
CA GLU A 96 4.78 20.96 0.58
C GLU A 96 4.00 20.90 1.91
N GLN A 97 4.62 20.31 2.95
CA GLN A 97 4.09 20.41 4.31
C GLN A 97 4.12 21.88 4.78
N PRO A 98 2.97 22.51 5.11
CA PRO A 98 2.94 23.83 5.73
C PRO A 98 3.73 23.81 7.04
N LYS A 99 4.70 24.74 7.16
CA LYS A 99 5.62 24.84 8.32
C LYS A 99 4.94 25.42 9.57
N SER A 100 3.84 26.14 9.40
CA SER A 100 2.99 26.68 10.45
C SER A 100 1.51 26.62 10.03
N VAL A 101 0.61 26.59 11.02
CA VAL A 101 -0.84 26.71 10.85
C VAL A 101 -1.30 27.93 11.63
N ASP A 102 -1.30 29.06 10.94
CA ASP A 102 -1.79 30.33 11.48
C ASP A 102 -3.32 30.27 11.65
N GLU A 103 -3.90 31.13 12.49
CA GLU A 103 -5.32 31.05 12.87
C GLU A 103 -6.29 31.13 11.66
N ASP A 104 -5.83 31.74 10.55
CA ASP A 104 -6.60 31.98 9.34
C ASP A 104 -6.20 31.04 8.17
N PHE A 105 -5.74 29.82 8.49
CA PHE A 105 -5.23 28.84 7.52
C PHE A 105 -6.23 28.48 6.40
N CYS A 106 -7.53 28.32 6.71
CA CYS A 106 -8.54 28.06 5.68
C CYS A 106 -8.66 29.21 4.68
N SER A 107 -8.69 30.48 5.13
CA SER A 107 -8.91 31.60 4.22
C SER A 107 -7.65 31.96 3.44
N ASN A 108 -6.47 31.82 4.03
CA ASN A 108 -5.20 32.14 3.37
C ASN A 108 -4.72 31.04 2.41
N TYR A 109 -4.85 29.77 2.81
CA TYR A 109 -4.30 28.63 2.07
C TYR A 109 -5.33 27.91 1.18
N PHE A 110 -6.64 28.05 1.45
CA PHE A 110 -7.71 27.31 0.75
C PHE A 110 -8.83 28.18 0.17
N LYS A 111 -8.53 29.43 -0.24
CA LYS A 111 -9.47 30.38 -0.87
C LYS A 111 -10.48 29.69 -1.82
N ASN A 112 -11.76 30.02 -1.62
CA ASN A 112 -12.93 29.60 -2.40
C ASN A 112 -13.40 28.12 -2.24
N ILE A 113 -12.99 27.39 -1.19
CA ILE A 113 -13.41 25.98 -0.98
C ILE A 113 -13.96 25.77 0.44
N GLU A 114 -15.02 24.95 0.57
CA GLU A 114 -15.60 24.53 1.87
C GLU A 114 -14.52 23.91 2.78
N CYS A 115 -14.25 24.58 3.92
CA CYS A 115 -13.20 24.23 4.87
C CYS A 115 -13.79 24.29 6.27
N TRP A 116 -13.89 23.13 6.95
CA TRP A 116 -14.52 23.02 8.26
C TRP A 116 -13.48 23.12 9.36
N THR A 117 -13.64 24.10 10.26
CA THR A 117 -12.74 24.35 11.39
C THR A 117 -13.46 24.19 12.70
N ILE A 118 -12.85 23.47 13.64
CA ILE A 118 -13.32 23.38 15.02
C ILE A 118 -12.08 23.43 15.93
N LYS A 119 -12.24 24.09 17.08
CA LYS A 119 -11.17 24.40 18.02
C LYS A 119 -11.60 23.98 19.42
N ASN A 120 -10.84 23.09 20.04
CA ASN A 120 -10.99 22.72 21.45
C ASN A 120 -9.89 23.41 22.26
N GLU A 121 -10.28 24.43 23.01
CA GLU A 121 -9.40 25.26 23.84
C GLU A 121 -9.33 24.74 25.29
N ASN A 122 -8.29 25.14 26.02
CA ASN A 122 -8.13 24.92 27.46
C ASN A 122 -8.15 23.45 27.89
N LEU A 123 -7.58 22.56 27.07
CA LEU A 123 -7.41 21.15 27.41
C LEU A 123 -6.21 21.01 28.36
N GLU A 124 -6.46 20.81 29.65
CA GLU A 124 -5.41 20.65 30.65
C GLU A 124 -4.76 19.27 30.55
N CYS A 125 -3.42 19.24 30.49
CA CYS A 125 -2.62 18.05 30.68
C CYS A 125 -1.86 18.17 32.00
N ASN A 126 -2.11 17.22 32.90
CA ASN A 126 -1.32 16.99 34.11
C ASN A 126 -0.96 15.51 34.16
N SER A 127 0.23 15.16 34.67
CA SER A 127 0.68 13.77 34.80
C SER A 127 -0.19 12.92 35.74
N ASP A 128 -1.00 13.56 36.59
CA ASP A 128 -1.97 12.88 37.47
C ASP A 128 -3.29 12.50 36.77
N LEU A 129 -3.54 12.98 35.54
CA LEU A 129 -4.73 12.61 34.77
C LEU A 129 -4.56 11.19 34.20
N GLN A 130 -5.57 10.34 34.39
CA GLN A 130 -5.56 8.97 33.88
C GLN A 130 -6.17 8.84 32.47
N VAL A 131 -6.96 9.85 32.05
CA VAL A 131 -7.65 9.90 30.75
C VAL A 131 -7.63 11.34 30.24
N PHE A 132 -7.35 11.54 28.95
CA PHE A 132 -7.38 12.87 28.31
C PHE A 132 -8.83 13.26 27.97
N PRO A 133 -9.24 14.53 28.12
CA PRO A 133 -10.60 14.97 27.78
C PRO A 133 -11.01 14.62 26.34
N SER A 134 -12.22 14.08 26.19
CA SER A 134 -12.80 13.64 24.91
C SER A 134 -12.92 14.80 23.92
N LEU A 135 -12.43 14.60 22.69
CA LEU A 135 -12.46 15.59 21.62
C LEU A 135 -13.70 15.36 20.75
N TYR A 136 -14.79 16.07 21.05
CA TYR A 136 -16.05 15.99 20.30
C TYR A 136 -16.51 17.36 19.80
N ASN A 137 -17.23 17.38 18.68
CA ASN A 137 -17.94 18.57 18.23
C ASN A 137 -19.29 18.70 18.97
N LYS A 138 -19.49 19.81 19.70
CA LYS A 138 -20.73 20.14 20.41
C LYS A 138 -21.95 20.24 19.48
N GLU A 139 -21.76 20.68 18.23
CA GLU A 139 -22.83 20.81 17.23
C GLU A 139 -23.28 19.47 16.63
N LEU A 140 -22.46 18.42 16.72
CA LEU A 140 -22.83 17.10 16.20
C LEU A 140 -23.86 16.40 17.12
N ILE A 141 -23.82 16.70 18.42
CA ILE A 141 -24.63 16.04 19.47
C ILE A 141 -26.11 16.42 19.38
N THR A 142 -26.44 17.65 18.98
CA THR A 142 -27.84 18.10 18.82
C THR A 142 -28.63 17.27 17.80
N ASN A 143 -27.96 16.71 16.78
CA ASN A 143 -28.57 15.82 15.79
C ASN A 143 -28.60 14.33 16.20
N ILE A 144 -27.83 13.91 17.22
CA ILE A 144 -27.64 12.49 17.57
C ILE A 144 -28.56 12.02 18.73
N ARG A 145 -29.20 12.94 19.46
CA ARG A 145 -30.04 12.64 20.66
C ARG A 145 -31.22 11.67 20.46
N ASN A 146 -31.52 11.23 19.24
CA ASN A 146 -32.58 10.26 18.95
C ASN A 146 -32.12 8.80 18.83
N VAL A 147 -30.82 8.49 18.99
CA VAL A 147 -30.32 7.09 18.94
C VAL A 147 -29.45 6.78 20.16
N SER A 148 -30.01 6.00 21.08
CA SER A 148 -29.30 5.47 22.25
C SER A 148 -28.37 4.31 21.87
N ASN A 149 -27.05 4.54 22.00
CA ASN A 149 -26.01 3.52 22.25
C ASN A 149 -24.71 4.27 22.56
N GLN A 150 -24.50 4.62 23.83
CA GLN A 150 -23.64 5.74 24.25
C GLN A 150 -22.39 5.27 25.00
N GLU A 151 -21.45 4.68 24.28
CA GLU A 151 -20.08 4.41 24.78
C GLU A 151 -19.02 4.62 23.68
N ASP A 152 -19.27 4.14 22.46
CA ASP A 152 -18.33 4.26 21.31
C ASP A 152 -18.47 5.59 20.52
N SER A 153 -19.25 6.55 21.02
CA SER A 153 -19.59 7.80 20.33
C SER A 153 -18.78 9.03 20.76
N MET A 154 -17.95 8.93 21.81
CA MET A 154 -17.43 10.11 22.53
C MET A 154 -16.22 10.82 21.89
N ASP A 155 -15.59 10.23 20.86
CA ASP A 155 -14.40 10.79 20.18
C ASP A 155 -14.68 11.25 18.73
N ILE A 156 -15.95 11.42 18.31
CA ILE A 156 -16.31 11.81 16.94
C ILE A 156 -16.08 13.32 16.75
N VAL A 157 -15.11 13.63 15.91
CA VAL A 157 -14.56 14.97 15.66
C VAL A 157 -15.21 15.64 14.44
N ALA A 158 -15.49 14.87 13.39
CA ALA A 158 -16.22 15.34 12.21
C ALA A 158 -16.89 14.18 11.46
N ARG A 159 -17.90 14.50 10.64
CA ARG A 159 -18.56 13.56 9.72
C ARG A 159 -18.57 14.14 8.30
N THR A 160 -18.11 13.37 7.32
CA THR A 160 -18.11 13.79 5.90
C THR A 160 -19.54 13.88 5.35
N GLN A 161 -19.78 14.84 4.45
CA GLN A 161 -21.09 15.11 3.82
C GLN A 161 -21.16 14.69 2.34
N ARG A 162 -20.02 14.35 1.73
CA ARG A 162 -19.88 13.98 0.30
C ARG A 162 -18.79 12.93 0.15
N ASP A 163 -18.91 12.08 -0.86
CA ASP A 163 -17.85 11.15 -1.26
C ASP A 163 -16.71 11.91 -1.97
N GLY A 164 -15.45 11.61 -1.67
CA GLY A 164 -14.31 12.19 -2.40
C GLY A 164 -13.02 12.29 -1.60
N PHE A 165 -12.08 13.07 -2.12
CA PHE A 165 -10.76 13.28 -1.53
C PHE A 165 -10.87 14.22 -0.33
N HIS A 166 -10.31 13.81 0.80
CA HIS A 166 -10.35 14.60 2.03
C HIS A 166 -8.97 14.76 2.64
N LEU A 167 -8.73 15.97 3.14
CA LEU A 167 -7.53 16.38 3.84
C LEU A 167 -7.92 16.80 5.25
N LEU A 168 -7.41 16.11 6.26
CA LEU A 168 -7.55 16.49 7.66
C LEU A 168 -6.19 16.99 8.15
N ILE A 169 -6.14 18.24 8.60
CA ILE A 169 -4.95 18.82 9.24
C ILE A 169 -5.27 19.01 10.71
N VAL A 170 -4.41 18.51 11.60
CA VAL A 170 -4.53 18.69 13.06
C VAL A 170 -3.34 19.50 13.55
N SER A 171 -3.63 20.64 14.16
CA SER A 171 -2.69 21.55 14.78
C SER A 171 -2.85 21.47 16.30
N ILE A 172 -1.75 21.32 17.02
CA ILE A 172 -1.72 21.28 18.48
C ILE A 172 -0.84 22.43 18.96
N LYS A 173 -1.47 23.43 19.58
CA LYS A 173 -0.82 24.63 20.12
C LYS A 173 -0.79 24.55 21.65
N THR A 174 0.26 25.09 22.26
CA THR A 174 0.44 25.19 23.72
C THR A 174 0.60 26.63 24.17
N GLU A 175 0.06 26.95 25.34
CA GLU A 175 0.22 28.28 25.97
C GLU A 175 1.68 28.55 26.41
N LYS A 176 2.41 27.50 26.82
CA LYS A 176 3.85 27.55 27.14
C LYS A 176 4.68 26.90 26.03
N ASN A 177 5.53 27.67 25.36
CA ASN A 177 6.40 27.17 24.29
C ASN A 177 7.64 26.40 24.77
N ASP A 178 8.07 26.54 26.03
CA ASP A 178 9.27 25.87 26.55
C ASP A 178 9.00 24.54 27.26
N ALA A 179 7.72 24.14 27.38
CA ALA A 179 7.33 22.93 28.09
C ALA A 179 7.64 21.66 27.27
N ASN A 180 8.25 20.67 27.92
CA ASN A 180 8.46 19.34 27.34
C ASN A 180 7.22 18.47 27.54
N TRP A 181 6.59 18.09 26.42
CA TRP A 181 5.41 17.23 26.37
C TRP A 181 5.44 16.29 25.16
N ASN A 182 4.81 15.13 25.31
CA ASN A 182 4.58 14.15 24.24
C ASN A 182 3.13 13.67 24.30
N LEU A 183 2.40 13.77 23.18
CA LEU A 183 1.04 13.25 23.01
C LEU A 183 1.04 12.13 21.98
N ASN A 184 0.58 10.94 22.35
CA ASN A 184 0.34 9.83 21.43
C ASN A 184 -1.11 9.90 20.94
N VAL A 185 -1.29 10.42 19.73
CA VAL A 185 -2.61 10.63 19.14
C VAL A 185 -2.97 9.47 18.22
N SER A 186 -4.25 9.07 18.25
CA SER A 186 -4.82 8.09 17.35
C SER A 186 -5.95 8.70 16.54
N LEU A 187 -5.84 8.60 15.22
CA LEU A 187 -6.87 9.00 14.27
C LEU A 187 -7.49 7.74 13.66
N SER A 188 -8.80 7.75 13.45
CA SER A 188 -9.57 6.63 12.94
C SER A 188 -10.68 7.16 12.04
N MET A 189 -10.59 6.91 10.73
CA MET A 189 -11.63 7.27 9.76
C MET A 189 -12.45 6.03 9.41
N VAL A 190 -13.71 6.00 9.84
CA VAL A 190 -14.62 4.85 9.71
C VAL A 190 -15.77 5.18 8.78
N GLY A 191 -15.79 4.60 7.59
CA GLY A 191 -16.87 4.77 6.63
C GLY A 191 -18.07 3.86 6.93
N PRO A 192 -19.21 4.07 6.26
CA PRO A 192 -20.40 3.20 6.37
C PRO A 192 -20.16 1.76 5.88
N LYS A 193 -18.98 1.49 5.28
CA LYS A 193 -18.55 0.16 4.79
C LYS A 193 -17.35 -0.44 5.56
N GLY A 194 -16.92 0.21 6.65
CA GLY A 194 -15.75 -0.16 7.44
C GLY A 194 -14.59 0.83 7.28
N TYR A 195 -13.38 0.37 7.57
CA TYR A 195 -12.17 1.20 7.58
C TYR A 195 -11.55 1.45 6.19
N LEU A 196 -12.02 0.78 5.14
CA LEU A 196 -11.38 0.83 3.83
C LEU A 196 -11.62 2.17 3.10
N SER A 197 -10.66 2.59 2.27
CA SER A 197 -10.78 3.81 1.45
C SER A 197 -11.81 3.64 0.33
N ALA A 198 -12.40 4.74 -0.14
CA ALA A 198 -13.44 4.69 -1.16
C ALA A 198 -12.93 4.18 -2.53
N SER A 199 -11.64 4.38 -2.84
CA SER A 199 -10.98 3.79 -4.02
C SER A 199 -10.77 2.29 -3.92
N ASP A 200 -10.53 1.80 -2.70
CA ASP A 200 -10.04 0.46 -2.44
C ASP A 200 -11.20 -0.53 -2.22
N TRP A 201 -12.39 -0.01 -1.88
CA TRP A 201 -13.58 -0.82 -1.64
C TRP A 201 -14.08 -1.60 -2.87
N PRO A 202 -14.16 -1.04 -4.09
CA PRO A 202 -14.48 -1.82 -5.30
C PRO A 202 -13.40 -2.87 -5.62
N LEU A 203 -12.14 -2.56 -5.27
CA LEU A 203 -11.00 -3.44 -5.54
C LEU A 203 -11.06 -4.72 -4.70
N MET A 204 -11.51 -4.64 -3.44
CA MET A 204 -11.82 -5.81 -2.60
C MET A 204 -12.81 -6.77 -3.27
N ILE A 205 -13.89 -6.24 -3.87
CA ILE A 205 -14.91 -7.03 -4.59
C ILE A 205 -14.31 -7.65 -5.86
N TYR A 206 -13.51 -6.89 -6.61
CA TYR A 206 -12.81 -7.40 -7.79
C TYR A 206 -11.88 -8.58 -7.46
N TYR A 207 -11.10 -8.50 -6.39
CA TYR A 207 -10.24 -9.61 -5.93
C TYR A 207 -11.05 -10.85 -5.54
N MET A 208 -12.20 -10.67 -4.87
CA MET A 208 -13.11 -11.78 -4.53
C MET A 208 -13.68 -12.46 -5.78
N VAL A 209 -14.24 -11.69 -6.73
CA VAL A 209 -14.82 -12.24 -7.97
C VAL A 209 -13.75 -12.94 -8.81
N MET A 210 -12.56 -12.35 -8.95
CA MET A 210 -11.44 -12.98 -9.63
C MET A 210 -10.98 -14.28 -8.96
N CYS A 211 -10.99 -14.35 -7.62
CA CYS A 211 -10.67 -15.58 -6.90
C CYS A 211 -11.65 -16.72 -7.25
N ILE A 212 -12.96 -16.43 -7.28
CA ILE A 212 -13.99 -17.41 -7.70
C ILE A 212 -13.76 -17.88 -9.15
N VAL A 213 -13.44 -16.96 -10.06
CA VAL A 213 -13.11 -17.31 -11.46
C VAL A 213 -11.88 -18.22 -11.54
N TYR A 214 -10.82 -17.96 -10.76
CA TYR A 214 -9.65 -18.84 -10.68
C TYR A 214 -9.97 -20.22 -10.06
N ILE A 215 -10.88 -20.30 -9.09
CA ILE A 215 -11.37 -21.58 -8.54
C ILE A 215 -12.09 -22.39 -9.62
N LEU A 216 -12.99 -21.76 -10.38
CA LEU A 216 -13.69 -22.42 -11.49
C LEU A 216 -12.72 -22.93 -12.56
N TYR A 217 -11.75 -22.10 -12.99
CA TYR A 217 -10.69 -22.56 -13.89
C TYR A 217 -9.86 -23.72 -13.31
N GLY A 218 -9.52 -23.67 -12.02
CA GLY A 218 -8.81 -24.75 -11.33
C GLY A 218 -9.61 -26.06 -11.31
N VAL A 219 -10.89 -26.02 -10.98
CA VAL A 219 -11.77 -27.21 -10.97
C VAL A 219 -11.96 -27.78 -12.37
N LEU A 220 -12.22 -26.94 -13.38
CA LEU A 220 -12.34 -27.37 -14.77
C LEU A 220 -11.04 -28.00 -15.29
N TRP A 221 -9.89 -27.40 -14.97
CA TRP A 221 -8.57 -27.91 -15.33
C TRP A 221 -8.26 -29.25 -14.66
N LEU A 222 -8.56 -29.39 -13.37
CA LEU A 222 -8.36 -30.62 -12.61
C LEU A 222 -9.29 -31.74 -13.09
N MET A 223 -10.55 -31.43 -13.40
CA MET A 223 -11.50 -32.39 -13.98
C MET A 223 -11.01 -32.91 -15.33
N TRP A 224 -10.61 -32.01 -16.23
CA TRP A 224 -10.04 -32.39 -17.53
C TRP A 224 -8.75 -33.24 -17.36
N SER A 225 -7.85 -32.82 -16.46
CA SER A 225 -6.63 -33.56 -16.15
C SER A 225 -6.90 -34.95 -15.56
N ALA A 226 -7.96 -35.12 -14.76
CA ALA A 226 -8.35 -36.41 -14.20
C ALA A 226 -8.96 -37.34 -15.26
N CYS A 227 -9.76 -36.82 -16.20
CA CYS A 227 -10.29 -37.60 -17.31
C CYS A 227 -9.19 -38.13 -18.24
N TYR A 228 -8.14 -37.34 -18.48
CA TYR A 228 -7.00 -37.69 -19.34
C TYR A 228 -5.74 -38.08 -18.55
N TRP A 229 -5.89 -38.66 -17.36
CA TRP A 229 -4.77 -38.89 -16.41
C TRP A 229 -3.64 -39.79 -16.95
N LYS A 230 -3.93 -40.62 -17.96
CA LYS A 230 -2.91 -41.46 -18.64
C LYS A 230 -1.94 -40.67 -19.52
N ASP A 231 -2.36 -39.53 -20.07
CA ASP A 231 -1.64 -38.80 -21.14
C ASP A 231 -1.11 -37.43 -20.67
N ILE A 232 -0.91 -37.25 -19.36
CA ILE A 232 -0.46 -35.97 -18.79
C ILE A 232 1.00 -35.68 -19.16
N LEU A 233 1.19 -34.76 -20.10
CA LEU A 233 2.49 -34.12 -20.33
C LEU A 233 2.91 -33.26 -19.12
N ARG A 234 4.22 -33.22 -18.83
CA ARG A 234 4.77 -32.46 -17.70
C ARG A 234 4.33 -30.99 -17.68
N ILE A 235 4.13 -30.39 -18.86
CA ILE A 235 3.68 -28.99 -19.04
C ILE A 235 2.32 -28.74 -18.35
N GLN A 236 1.41 -29.73 -18.34
CA GLN A 236 0.09 -29.58 -17.72
C GLN A 236 0.19 -29.31 -16.20
N PHE A 237 1.18 -29.90 -15.52
CA PHE A 237 1.44 -29.61 -14.09
C PHE A 237 1.95 -28.18 -13.88
N TRP A 238 2.77 -27.64 -14.79
CA TRP A 238 3.23 -26.25 -14.71
C TRP A 238 2.07 -25.27 -14.96
N ILE A 239 1.16 -25.57 -15.89
CA ILE A 239 -0.05 -24.76 -16.12
C ILE A 239 -0.95 -24.80 -14.87
N ALA A 240 -1.19 -25.99 -14.29
CA ALA A 240 -1.93 -26.14 -13.04
C ALA A 240 -1.31 -25.31 -11.89
N ALA A 241 0.02 -25.32 -11.77
CA ALA A 241 0.74 -24.53 -10.77
C ALA A 241 0.55 -23.01 -10.97
N VAL A 242 0.52 -22.52 -12.21
CA VAL A 242 0.25 -21.10 -12.50
C VAL A 242 -1.20 -20.71 -12.21
N ILE A 243 -2.17 -21.59 -12.49
CA ILE A 243 -3.58 -21.38 -12.12
C ILE A 243 -3.72 -21.32 -10.59
N PHE A 244 -3.09 -22.26 -9.87
CA PHE A 244 -3.08 -22.31 -8.40
C PHE A 244 -2.43 -21.07 -7.77
N LEU A 245 -1.28 -20.62 -8.28
CA LEU A 245 -0.64 -19.39 -7.82
C LEU A 245 -1.47 -18.14 -8.14
N GLY A 246 -2.22 -18.14 -9.25
CA GLY A 246 -3.21 -17.10 -9.55
C GLY A 246 -4.34 -17.04 -8.52
N MET A 247 -4.87 -18.19 -8.13
CA MET A 247 -5.86 -18.31 -7.05
C MET A 247 -5.30 -17.80 -5.70
N LEU A 248 -4.09 -18.25 -5.34
CA LEU A 248 -3.42 -17.88 -4.10
C LEU A 248 -3.15 -16.36 -4.03
N GLU A 249 -2.66 -15.76 -5.12
CA GLU A 249 -2.46 -14.31 -5.23
C GLU A 249 -3.76 -13.55 -4.92
N LYS A 250 -4.88 -13.90 -5.55
CA LYS A 250 -6.16 -13.20 -5.34
C LYS A 250 -6.71 -13.43 -3.94
N ALA A 251 -6.53 -14.62 -3.37
CA ALA A 251 -6.91 -14.91 -1.99
C ALA A 251 -6.12 -14.07 -0.96
N VAL A 252 -4.81 -13.91 -1.14
CA VAL A 252 -3.98 -13.09 -0.23
C VAL A 252 -4.32 -11.60 -0.34
N PHE A 253 -4.51 -11.07 -1.55
CA PHE A 253 -4.97 -9.68 -1.71
C PHE A 253 -6.35 -9.46 -1.06
N TYR A 254 -7.32 -10.35 -1.30
CA TYR A 254 -8.63 -10.27 -0.64
C TYR A 254 -8.51 -10.30 0.90
N ALA A 255 -7.64 -11.16 1.45
CA ALA A 255 -7.38 -11.22 2.88
C ALA A 255 -6.80 -9.92 3.46
N GLU A 256 -5.86 -9.27 2.76
CA GLU A 256 -5.32 -7.96 3.17
C GLU A 256 -6.40 -6.87 3.14
N TYR A 257 -7.20 -6.77 2.07
CA TYR A 257 -8.30 -5.79 2.02
C TYR A 257 -9.35 -6.03 3.11
N GLN A 258 -9.68 -7.28 3.41
CA GLN A 258 -10.61 -7.63 4.49
C GLN A 258 -10.02 -7.35 5.88
N ASN A 259 -8.71 -7.57 6.07
CA ASN A 259 -7.99 -7.23 7.30
C ASN A 259 -7.94 -5.71 7.52
N ILE A 260 -7.64 -4.94 6.49
CA ILE A 260 -7.66 -3.46 6.54
C ILE A 260 -9.07 -2.97 6.84
N ASN A 261 -10.10 -3.52 6.18
CA ASN A 261 -11.48 -3.06 6.37
C ASN A 261 -12.01 -3.31 7.79
N SER A 262 -11.48 -4.30 8.51
CA SER A 262 -11.89 -4.66 9.87
C SER A 262 -11.01 -4.06 10.96
N THR A 263 -9.68 -4.07 10.81
CA THR A 263 -8.73 -3.56 11.83
C THR A 263 -8.36 -2.09 11.64
N GLY A 264 -8.49 -1.58 10.42
CA GLY A 264 -8.02 -0.25 9.99
C GLY A 264 -6.52 -0.12 9.80
N LEU A 265 -5.73 -1.18 9.92
CA LEU A 265 -4.27 -1.15 9.81
C LEU A 265 -3.78 -2.04 8.66
N THR A 266 -2.80 -1.56 7.90
CA THR A 266 -2.15 -2.28 6.80
C THR A 266 -1.07 -3.22 7.35
N THR A 267 -1.09 -4.49 6.95
CA THR A 267 -0.10 -5.48 7.37
C THR A 267 0.96 -5.67 6.29
N GLN A 268 2.06 -4.90 6.39
CA GLN A 268 3.16 -4.90 5.42
C GLN A 268 3.63 -6.30 5.01
N SER A 269 3.74 -7.24 5.96
CA SER A 269 4.15 -8.62 5.71
C SER A 269 3.21 -9.37 4.75
N LEU A 270 1.89 -9.15 4.84
CA LEU A 270 0.91 -9.83 3.99
C LEU A 270 0.91 -9.23 2.57
N LEU A 271 1.11 -7.91 2.46
CA LEU A 271 1.26 -7.23 1.18
C LEU A 271 2.56 -7.64 0.45
N ILE A 272 3.69 -7.74 1.17
CA ILE A 272 4.96 -8.27 0.63
C ILE A 272 4.80 -9.72 0.17
N PHE A 273 4.08 -10.55 0.94
CA PHE A 273 3.80 -11.94 0.58
C PHE A 273 2.91 -12.06 -0.67
N ALA A 274 1.88 -11.22 -0.79
CA ALA A 274 1.03 -11.14 -1.98
C ALA A 274 1.84 -10.81 -3.24
N GLU A 275 2.74 -9.82 -3.15
CA GLU A 275 3.54 -9.42 -4.30
C GLU A 275 4.64 -10.46 -4.64
N LEU A 276 5.18 -11.17 -3.65
CA LEU A 276 6.09 -12.30 -3.90
C LEU A 276 5.40 -13.42 -4.69
N ILE A 277 4.15 -13.76 -4.35
CA ILE A 277 3.35 -14.74 -5.10
C ILE A 277 3.07 -14.23 -6.52
N SER A 278 2.71 -12.95 -6.67
CA SER A 278 2.57 -12.28 -7.97
C SER A 278 3.85 -12.39 -8.81
N ALA A 279 5.02 -12.13 -8.23
CA ALA A 279 6.32 -12.28 -8.90
C ALA A 279 6.58 -13.73 -9.35
N ILE A 280 6.40 -14.72 -8.47
CA ILE A 280 6.53 -16.16 -8.82
C ILE A 280 5.58 -16.52 -9.95
N LYS A 281 4.29 -16.15 -9.87
CA LYS A 281 3.30 -16.44 -10.90
C LYS A 281 3.68 -15.81 -12.24
N ARG A 282 4.12 -14.54 -12.24
CA ARG A 282 4.61 -13.84 -13.45
C ARG A 282 5.79 -14.58 -14.07
N THR A 283 6.75 -15.07 -13.28
CA THR A 283 7.94 -15.76 -13.81
C THR A 283 7.61 -17.13 -14.39
N LEU A 284 6.79 -17.92 -13.70
CA LEU A 284 6.36 -19.24 -14.15
C LEU A 284 5.52 -19.17 -15.44
N ALA A 285 4.62 -18.18 -15.55
CA ALA A 285 3.84 -17.95 -16.77
C ALA A 285 4.76 -17.65 -17.98
N ARG A 286 5.82 -16.86 -17.79
CA ARG A 286 6.79 -16.56 -18.85
C ARG A 286 7.65 -17.76 -19.23
N LEU A 287 8.12 -18.52 -18.24
CA LEU A 287 8.87 -19.74 -18.46
C LEU A 287 8.05 -20.79 -19.23
N LEU A 288 6.77 -20.93 -18.89
CA LEU A 288 5.82 -21.76 -19.63
C LEU A 288 5.76 -21.40 -21.11
N VAL A 289 5.55 -20.11 -21.43
CA VAL A 289 5.46 -19.66 -22.83
C VAL A 289 6.77 -19.92 -23.57
N ILE A 290 7.93 -19.59 -22.99
CA ILE A 290 9.25 -19.85 -23.61
C ILE A 290 9.46 -21.35 -23.87
N ILE A 291 9.11 -22.20 -22.90
CA ILE A 291 9.25 -23.65 -23.00
C ILE A 291 8.31 -24.22 -24.09
N MET A 292 7.09 -23.67 -24.22
CA MET A 292 6.17 -24.00 -25.32
C MET A 292 6.71 -23.53 -26.68
N SER A 293 7.22 -22.30 -26.80
CA SER A 293 7.80 -21.78 -28.06
C SER A 293 9.04 -22.57 -28.51
N LEU A 294 9.80 -23.15 -27.59
CA LEU A 294 10.90 -24.08 -27.89
C LEU A 294 10.44 -25.48 -28.34
N GLY A 295 9.13 -25.73 -28.46
CA GLY A 295 8.55 -26.99 -28.88
C GLY A 295 8.68 -28.12 -27.87
N TYR A 296 8.86 -27.81 -26.57
CA TYR A 296 8.91 -28.84 -25.53
C TYR A 296 7.59 -29.62 -25.48
N GLY A 297 7.69 -30.94 -25.25
CA GLY A 297 6.53 -31.83 -25.19
C GLY A 297 6.02 -32.28 -26.56
N ILE A 298 5.87 -31.37 -27.53
CA ILE A 298 5.36 -31.69 -28.88
C ILE A 298 6.49 -32.08 -29.84
N VAL A 299 7.47 -31.19 -30.06
CA VAL A 299 8.51 -31.36 -31.08
C VAL A 299 9.78 -31.97 -30.50
N LYS A 300 10.08 -31.70 -29.23
CA LYS A 300 11.27 -32.22 -28.53
C LYS A 300 10.90 -32.78 -27.15
N PRO A 301 11.00 -34.10 -26.90
CA PRO A 301 10.59 -34.71 -25.63
C PRO A 301 11.54 -34.40 -24.45
N ARG A 302 12.74 -33.89 -24.73
CA ARG A 302 13.77 -33.54 -23.72
C ARG A 302 14.61 -32.36 -24.19
N LEU A 303 14.62 -31.27 -23.44
CA LEU A 303 15.31 -30.01 -23.78
C LEU A 303 16.79 -29.96 -23.35
N GLY A 304 17.30 -31.00 -22.70
CA GLY A 304 18.72 -31.14 -22.35
C GLY A 304 19.30 -29.92 -21.60
N THR A 305 20.48 -29.47 -22.02
CA THR A 305 21.18 -28.33 -21.42
C THR A 305 20.48 -26.98 -21.64
N VAL A 306 19.55 -26.88 -22.59
CA VAL A 306 18.75 -25.66 -22.83
C VAL A 306 17.79 -25.41 -21.67
N MET A 307 17.25 -26.46 -21.04
CA MET A 307 16.31 -26.33 -19.93
C MET A 307 16.93 -25.59 -18.73
N HIS A 308 18.16 -25.93 -18.35
CA HIS A 308 18.87 -25.25 -17.27
C HIS A 308 19.17 -23.76 -17.58
N ARG A 309 19.42 -23.43 -18.85
CA ARG A 309 19.61 -22.02 -19.28
C ARG A 309 18.32 -21.21 -19.14
N VAL A 310 17.19 -21.77 -19.57
CA VAL A 310 15.86 -21.16 -19.45
C VAL A 310 15.48 -20.98 -17.98
N ILE A 311 15.72 -21.99 -17.12
CA ILE A 311 15.51 -21.89 -15.67
C ILE A 311 16.38 -20.80 -15.04
N GLY A 312 17.66 -20.71 -15.41
CA GLY A 312 18.57 -19.66 -14.93
C GLY A 312 18.12 -18.24 -15.31
N LEU A 313 17.63 -18.06 -16.55
CA LEU A 313 17.04 -16.81 -17.01
C LEU A 313 15.74 -16.46 -16.25
N GLY A 314 14.91 -17.46 -15.96
CA GLY A 314 13.71 -17.30 -15.13
C GLY A 314 13.99 -16.91 -13.70
N LEU A 315 15.02 -17.51 -13.08
CA LEU A 315 15.48 -17.17 -11.74
C LEU A 315 16.00 -15.73 -11.68
N LEU A 316 16.77 -15.31 -12.69
CA LEU A 316 17.22 -13.92 -12.80
C LEU A 316 16.03 -12.95 -12.90
N TYR A 317 15.07 -13.24 -13.79
CA TYR A 317 13.85 -12.43 -13.93
C TYR A 317 13.00 -12.41 -12.64
N PHE A 318 12.96 -13.51 -11.87
CA PHE A 318 12.29 -13.56 -10.57
C PHE A 318 12.93 -12.63 -9.54
N ILE A 319 14.26 -12.59 -9.47
CA ILE A 319 14.96 -11.70 -8.54
C ILE A 319 14.61 -10.24 -8.84
N PHE A 320 14.66 -9.80 -10.10
CA PHE A 320 14.26 -8.45 -10.47
C PHE A 320 12.77 -8.19 -10.19
N ALA A 321 11.86 -9.09 -10.58
CA ALA A 321 10.42 -8.93 -10.33
C ALA A 321 10.06 -8.89 -8.83
N ALA A 322 10.81 -9.60 -7.97
CA ALA A 322 10.61 -9.57 -6.53
C ALA A 322 11.19 -8.30 -5.89
N VAL A 323 12.36 -7.81 -6.36
CA VAL A 323 12.91 -6.53 -5.92
C VAL A 323 11.99 -5.38 -6.31
N GLU A 324 11.49 -5.37 -7.55
CA GLU A 324 10.54 -4.38 -8.07
C GLU A 324 9.29 -4.32 -7.18
N GLY A 325 8.64 -5.46 -6.96
CA GLY A 325 7.45 -5.55 -6.12
C GLY A 325 7.65 -5.12 -4.66
N VAL A 326 8.79 -5.50 -4.05
CA VAL A 326 9.13 -5.08 -2.69
C VAL A 326 9.46 -3.58 -2.62
N MET A 327 10.20 -3.05 -3.60
CA MET A 327 10.48 -1.62 -3.73
C MET A 327 9.21 -0.80 -3.98
N ARG A 328 8.22 -1.34 -4.69
CA ARG A 328 6.92 -0.69 -4.89
C ARG A 328 6.12 -0.57 -3.57
N ILE A 329 6.27 -1.52 -2.66
CA ILE A 329 5.58 -1.53 -1.35
C ILE A 329 6.31 -0.67 -0.31
N ILE A 330 7.63 -0.81 -0.20
CA ILE A 330 8.45 -0.12 0.81
C ILE A 330 8.84 1.29 0.34
N GLY A 331 9.06 1.47 -0.97
CA GLY A 331 9.63 2.66 -1.59
C GLY A 331 8.67 3.83 -1.71
N GLY A 332 8.13 4.30 -0.59
CA GLY A 332 7.40 5.57 -0.51
C GLY A 332 8.28 6.81 -0.72
N SER A 333 9.37 6.72 -1.50
CA SER A 333 10.37 7.79 -1.65
C SER A 333 11.33 7.68 -2.84
N ASN A 334 11.53 6.51 -3.46
CA ASN A 334 12.58 6.35 -4.47
C ASN A 334 11.98 6.22 -5.88
N HIS A 335 11.27 7.25 -6.35
CA HIS A 335 10.61 7.25 -7.66
C HIS A 335 11.53 6.76 -8.80
N LEU A 336 12.77 7.27 -8.86
CA LEU A 336 13.73 6.85 -9.88
C LEU A 336 14.11 5.38 -9.75
N ALA A 337 14.31 4.84 -8.54
CA ALA A 337 14.69 3.44 -8.38
C ALA A 337 13.55 2.49 -8.82
N VAL A 338 12.30 2.80 -8.45
CA VAL A 338 11.13 2.04 -8.89
C VAL A 338 10.96 2.14 -10.41
N VAL A 339 11.05 3.34 -10.99
CA VAL A 339 10.96 3.55 -12.44
C VAL A 339 12.12 2.89 -13.20
N PHE A 340 13.36 2.92 -12.67
CA PHE A 340 14.49 2.22 -13.29
C PHE A 340 14.31 0.71 -13.24
N ASP A 341 13.79 0.15 -12.14
CA ASP A 341 13.52 -1.29 -12.05
C ASP A 341 12.34 -1.69 -12.96
N GLU A 342 11.29 -0.87 -13.09
CA GLU A 342 10.23 -1.03 -14.08
C GLU A 342 10.76 -0.97 -15.52
N ILE A 343 11.69 -0.05 -15.84
CA ILE A 343 12.37 0.03 -17.15
C ILE A 343 13.21 -1.22 -17.41
N ILE A 344 14.01 -1.67 -16.43
CA ILE A 344 14.82 -2.89 -16.53
C ILE A 344 13.90 -4.10 -16.77
N LEU A 345 12.83 -4.22 -16.01
CA LEU A 345 11.83 -5.28 -16.17
C LEU A 345 11.16 -5.20 -17.55
N ALA A 346 10.81 -4.00 -18.04
CA ALA A 346 10.27 -3.79 -19.37
C ALA A 346 11.25 -4.18 -20.49
N VAL A 347 12.55 -3.91 -20.34
CA VAL A 347 13.58 -4.37 -21.27
C VAL A 347 13.66 -5.90 -21.27
N PHE A 348 13.64 -6.55 -20.10
CA PHE A 348 13.54 -8.02 -20.03
C PHE A 348 12.27 -8.54 -20.72
N ASN A 349 11.11 -7.90 -20.52
CA ASN A 349 9.86 -8.26 -21.19
C ASN A 349 10.00 -8.23 -22.71
N SER A 350 10.57 -7.15 -23.25
CA SER A 350 10.80 -6.99 -24.69
C SER A 350 11.77 -8.02 -25.26
N ILE A 351 12.85 -8.36 -24.51
CA ILE A 351 13.78 -9.43 -24.89
C ILE A 351 13.08 -10.79 -24.93
N PHE A 352 12.21 -11.10 -23.95
CA PHE A 352 11.43 -12.34 -23.96
C PHE A 352 10.48 -12.43 -25.16
N VAL A 353 9.74 -11.35 -25.46
CA VAL A 353 8.83 -11.31 -26.63
C VAL A 353 9.61 -11.47 -27.93
N TRP A 354 10.73 -10.75 -28.10
CA TRP A 354 11.59 -10.87 -29.27
C TRP A 354 12.16 -12.29 -29.46
N PHE A 355 12.60 -12.92 -28.37
CA PHE A 355 13.09 -14.30 -28.39
C PHE A 355 11.98 -15.28 -28.81
N ILE A 356 10.77 -15.13 -28.26
CA ILE A 356 9.59 -15.93 -28.64
C ILE A 356 9.31 -15.78 -30.14
N SER A 357 9.24 -14.55 -30.65
CA SER A 357 9.01 -14.28 -32.08
C SER A 357 10.07 -14.95 -32.96
N PHE A 358 11.35 -14.82 -32.62
CA PHE A 358 12.43 -15.48 -33.35
C PHE A 358 12.30 -17.00 -33.35
N THR A 359 11.94 -17.62 -32.21
CA THR A 359 11.73 -19.07 -32.11
C THR A 359 10.47 -19.59 -32.80
N MET A 360 9.51 -18.73 -33.16
CA MET A 360 8.31 -19.12 -33.93
C MET A 360 8.43 -18.84 -35.44
N SER A 361 9.46 -18.11 -35.87
CA SER A 361 9.75 -17.87 -37.30
C SER A 361 10.68 -18.93 -37.92
N PHE A 362 11.02 -19.98 -37.17
CA PHE A 362 11.85 -21.13 -37.56
C PHE A 362 11.15 -22.44 -37.18
#